data_AF-A0A956AGD3-F1
#
_entry.id   AF-A0A956AGD3-F1
#
_cell.length_a   1.000
_cell.length_b   1.000
_cell.length_c   1.000
_cell.angle_alpha   90.00
_cell.angle_beta   90.00
_cell.angle_gamma   90.00
#
_symmetry.space_group_name_H-M   'P 1'
#
loop_
_entity.id
_entity.type
_entity.pdbx_description
1 polymer ?
#
loop_
_entity_poly.entity_id
_entity_poly.type
_entity_poly.pdbx_seq_one_letter_code
_entity_poly.pdbx_strand_id
1 'polypeptide(L)'
;MSAIARPRLYFRGHTWWDPSTFNNNDNFPTYDAANVRLNMPYLYTQGVYAPEQFRRWAITSSYDATQDEHLPPAEWNYYGSMASGFVSPTAPAIEDPAWFDRPAGGTTVTGWSDEAGTYPAEGPWAAAQVTLNPDRMPTKMCDVNPAAFWSTQLFADRLQVGSPDAVGFGGALARRMCSRFPNLQNNYDATGELLIAGSMNVIWQGCLDRRDLALFDDQSGPGRALADALDRPGVAGLMIRFSTFETLYFNGAPFRALTGSKAERLSARMGLMAELYADYAAQREAWSRGERTTAPARPVNRAYSRTVGWIAPWHEGALCSEPEGRLLFAGATLLGETPRTVTPSQ
;
A
#
# COMPACT_ATOMS: atom_id res chain seq x y z
N MET A 1 -19.59 14.06 9.08
CA MET A 1 -18.35 14.10 8.28
C MET A 1 -17.16 13.66 9.14
N SER A 2 -16.69 12.42 9.02
CA SER A 2 -15.57 11.89 9.84
C SER A 2 -14.19 12.48 9.49
N ALA A 3 -14.01 13.04 8.29
CA ALA A 3 -12.73 13.58 7.83
C ALA A 3 -12.19 14.78 8.65
N ILE A 4 -13.09 15.48 9.35
CA ILE A 4 -12.77 16.64 10.19
C ILE A 4 -13.07 16.40 11.67
N ALA A 5 -13.56 15.20 12.01
CA ALA A 5 -14.01 14.86 13.35
C ALA A 5 -12.88 15.01 14.37
N ARG A 6 -13.28 15.27 15.62
CA ARG A 6 -12.38 15.42 16.76
C ARG A 6 -12.89 14.57 17.92
N PRO A 7 -12.01 14.07 18.80
CA PRO A 7 -10.55 14.26 18.82
C PRO A 7 -9.83 13.53 17.67
N ARG A 8 -8.52 13.79 17.50
CA ARG A 8 -7.68 13.10 16.50
C ARG A 8 -6.35 12.69 17.08
N LEU A 9 -5.91 11.48 16.77
CA LEU A 9 -4.51 11.07 16.87
C LEU A 9 -3.82 11.31 15.53
N TYR A 10 -2.59 11.80 15.56
CA TYR A 10 -1.75 11.99 14.38
C TYR A 10 -0.57 11.03 14.43
N PHE A 11 -0.21 10.45 13.30
CA PHE A 11 0.93 9.56 13.19
C PHE A 11 1.72 9.80 11.91
N ARG A 12 3.01 9.47 11.94
CA ARG A 12 3.89 9.51 10.78
C ARG A 12 4.91 8.38 10.80
N GLY A 13 5.44 8.04 9.64
CA GLY A 13 6.53 7.07 9.49
C GLY A 13 6.65 6.63 8.04
N HIS A 14 6.88 5.34 7.83
CA HIS A 14 6.96 4.76 6.50
C HIS A 14 6.01 3.57 6.35
N THR A 15 5.61 3.32 5.11
CA THR A 15 4.96 2.08 4.68
C THR A 15 5.93 1.35 3.76
N TRP A 16 6.13 0.06 3.97
CA TRP A 16 6.90 -0.77 3.07
C TRP A 16 5.97 -1.57 2.17
N TRP A 17 6.47 -1.90 0.99
CA TRP A 17 5.75 -2.62 -0.06
C TRP A 17 6.63 -3.71 -0.64
N ASP A 18 6.05 -4.87 -0.83
CA ASP A 18 6.65 -6.01 -1.50
C ASP A 18 5.68 -6.58 -2.57
N PRO A 19 5.24 -5.75 -3.54
CA PRO A 19 4.33 -6.14 -4.61
C PRO A 19 4.98 -7.15 -5.55
N SER A 20 4.25 -8.18 -5.94
CA SER A 20 4.75 -9.12 -6.95
C SER A 20 4.64 -8.54 -8.36
N THR A 21 5.48 -9.01 -9.27
CA THR A 21 5.24 -8.90 -10.72
C THR A 21 3.83 -9.44 -11.01
N PHE A 22 3.09 -8.74 -11.88
CA PHE A 22 1.66 -8.95 -12.16
C PHE A 22 0.70 -8.63 -10.99
N ASN A 23 1.09 -7.83 -10.00
CA ASN A 23 0.12 -7.16 -9.14
C ASN A 23 -0.85 -6.33 -9.99
N ASN A 24 -0.29 -5.49 -10.85
CA ASN A 24 -0.91 -5.02 -12.08
C ASN A 24 0.06 -5.23 -13.25
N ASN A 25 -0.50 -5.29 -14.45
CA ASN A 25 0.21 -5.24 -15.72
C ASN A 25 -0.61 -4.43 -16.71
N ASP A 26 -0.37 -3.13 -16.71
CA ASP A 26 -0.89 -2.15 -17.66
C ASP A 26 0.06 -1.92 -18.84
N ASN A 27 1.30 -2.42 -18.78
CA ASN A 27 2.27 -2.32 -19.86
C ASN A 27 1.99 -3.26 -21.03
N PHE A 28 1.55 -4.49 -20.72
CA PHE A 28 1.27 -5.49 -21.74
C PHE A 28 -0.18 -5.96 -21.62
N PRO A 29 -0.91 -6.10 -22.75
CA PRO A 29 -2.32 -6.51 -22.75
C PRO A 29 -2.46 -8.02 -22.49
N THR A 30 -1.92 -8.50 -21.36
CA THR A 30 -1.88 -9.91 -20.96
C THR A 30 -3.23 -10.42 -20.44
N TYR A 31 -4.16 -9.51 -20.14
CA TYR A 31 -5.48 -9.80 -19.62
C TYR A 31 -6.60 -9.29 -20.54
N ASP A 32 -7.63 -10.11 -20.71
CA ASP A 32 -8.95 -9.71 -21.22
C ASP A 32 -9.81 -9.36 -20.00
N ALA A 33 -9.74 -8.09 -19.59
CA ALA A 33 -10.38 -7.60 -18.36
C ALA A 33 -11.91 -7.73 -18.39
N ALA A 34 -12.53 -7.70 -19.58
CA ALA A 34 -13.97 -7.83 -19.73
C ALA A 34 -14.46 -9.25 -19.42
N ASN A 35 -13.64 -10.27 -19.70
CA ASN A 35 -13.98 -11.68 -19.52
C ASN A 35 -13.20 -12.36 -18.38
N VAL A 36 -12.39 -11.60 -17.63
CA VAL A 36 -11.60 -12.07 -16.48
C VAL A 36 -10.74 -13.30 -16.83
N ARG A 37 -10.01 -13.21 -17.95
CA ARG A 37 -9.15 -14.30 -18.46
C ARG A 37 -7.86 -13.75 -19.06
N LEU A 38 -6.92 -14.65 -19.33
CA LEU A 38 -5.72 -14.30 -20.10
C LEU A 38 -6.08 -13.91 -21.54
N ASN A 39 -5.44 -12.87 -22.06
CA ASN A 39 -5.54 -12.49 -23.46
C ASN A 39 -4.67 -13.43 -24.32
N MET A 40 -5.17 -14.65 -24.56
CA MET A 40 -4.46 -15.66 -25.35
C MET A 40 -4.02 -15.18 -26.74
N PRO A 41 -4.83 -14.40 -27.50
CA PRO A 41 -4.39 -13.83 -28.77
C PRO A 41 -3.08 -13.03 -28.69
N TYR A 42 -2.92 -12.17 -27.67
CA TYR A 42 -1.67 -11.46 -27.45
C TYR A 42 -0.56 -12.42 -26.99
N LEU A 43 -0.85 -13.30 -26.04
CA LEU A 43 0.13 -14.24 -25.49
C LEU A 43 0.71 -15.20 -26.55
N TYR A 44 -0.05 -15.55 -27.59
CA TYR A 44 0.46 -16.30 -28.73
C TYR A 44 1.59 -15.59 -29.46
N THR A 45 1.53 -14.26 -29.59
CA THR A 45 2.63 -13.49 -30.21
C THR A 45 3.89 -13.47 -29.35
N GLN A 46 3.75 -13.79 -28.06
CA GLN A 46 4.84 -13.89 -27.09
C GLN A 46 5.33 -15.34 -26.90
N GLY A 47 4.84 -16.28 -27.72
CA GLY A 47 5.21 -17.70 -27.63
C GLY A 47 4.54 -18.47 -26.48
N VAL A 48 3.48 -17.92 -25.87
CA VAL A 48 2.70 -18.55 -24.81
C VAL A 48 1.45 -19.17 -25.42
N TYR A 49 1.48 -20.48 -25.65
CA TYR A 49 0.43 -21.23 -26.36
C TYR A 49 -0.60 -21.89 -25.44
N ALA A 50 -0.35 -21.91 -24.13
CA ALA A 50 -1.27 -22.47 -23.14
C ALA A 50 -1.21 -21.68 -21.81
N PRO A 51 -2.31 -21.58 -21.04
CA PRO A 51 -2.34 -20.88 -19.76
C PRO A 51 -1.27 -21.34 -18.76
N GLU A 52 -0.91 -22.62 -18.78
CA GLU A 52 0.12 -23.19 -17.89
C GLU A 52 1.52 -22.64 -18.21
N GLN A 53 1.75 -22.20 -19.45
CA GLN A 53 2.99 -21.54 -19.88
C GLN A 53 3.04 -20.08 -19.44
N PHE A 54 1.89 -19.43 -19.21
CA PHE A 54 1.84 -18.02 -18.83
C PHE A 54 2.62 -17.74 -17.57
N ARG A 55 2.47 -18.57 -16.52
CA ARG A 55 3.23 -18.38 -15.28
C ARG A 55 4.72 -18.36 -15.56
N ARG A 56 5.23 -19.27 -16.40
CA ARG A 56 6.65 -19.36 -16.76
C ARG A 56 7.09 -18.11 -17.53
N TRP A 57 6.29 -17.66 -18.50
CA TRP A 57 6.56 -16.45 -19.29
C TRP A 57 6.53 -15.16 -18.46
N ALA A 58 5.54 -15.03 -17.59
CA ALA A 58 5.36 -13.90 -16.66
C ALA A 58 6.58 -13.72 -15.74
N ILE A 59 7.30 -14.82 -15.49
CA ILE A 59 8.55 -14.84 -14.72
C ILE A 59 9.76 -15.15 -15.61
N THR A 60 9.74 -14.76 -16.89
CA THR A 60 10.95 -14.62 -17.74
C THR A 60 11.08 -13.19 -18.24
N SER A 61 12.31 -12.75 -18.53
CA SER A 61 12.52 -11.50 -19.25
C SER A 61 11.90 -11.60 -20.64
N SER A 62 11.10 -10.61 -21.02
CA SER A 62 10.52 -10.44 -22.35
C SER A 62 11.30 -9.35 -23.08
N TYR A 63 11.49 -9.51 -24.39
CA TYR A 63 12.16 -8.48 -25.17
C TYR A 63 11.19 -7.30 -25.37
N ASP A 64 11.56 -6.12 -24.87
CA ASP A 64 10.89 -4.85 -25.17
C ASP A 64 11.59 -4.21 -26.37
N ALA A 65 10.97 -4.34 -27.55
CA ALA A 65 11.48 -3.78 -28.80
C ALA A 65 11.52 -2.23 -28.80
N THR A 66 10.83 -1.56 -27.88
CA THR A 66 10.85 -0.09 -27.78
C THR A 66 12.06 0.42 -27.00
N GLN A 67 12.62 -0.43 -26.12
CA GLN A 67 13.79 -0.12 -25.30
C GLN A 67 15.04 -0.88 -25.74
N ASP A 68 14.91 -1.82 -26.69
CA ASP A 68 15.96 -2.75 -27.13
C ASP A 68 16.58 -3.54 -25.96
N GLU A 69 15.74 -3.91 -24.99
CA GLU A 69 16.18 -4.53 -23.73
C GLU A 69 15.28 -5.71 -23.34
N HIS A 70 15.85 -6.65 -22.59
CA HIS A 70 15.11 -7.76 -22.00
C HIS A 70 14.58 -7.36 -20.61
N LEU A 71 13.35 -6.85 -20.57
CA LEU A 71 12.70 -6.43 -19.33
C LEU A 71 11.66 -7.46 -18.89
N PRO A 72 11.43 -7.63 -17.57
CA PRO A 72 10.30 -8.44 -17.11
C PRO A 72 8.98 -7.86 -17.67
N PRO A 73 7.99 -8.71 -18.03
CA PRO A 73 6.73 -8.26 -18.61
C PRO A 73 5.78 -7.55 -17.62
N ALA A 74 6.30 -6.98 -16.52
CA ALA A 74 5.60 -6.05 -15.62
C ALA A 74 6.63 -5.28 -14.74
N GLU A 75 6.22 -4.13 -14.20
CA GLU A 75 7.10 -3.11 -13.58
C GLU A 75 7.59 -3.39 -12.15
N TRP A 76 7.24 -4.54 -11.56
CA TRP A 76 7.34 -4.76 -10.10
C TRP A 76 8.43 -5.77 -9.68
N ASN A 77 8.43 -6.16 -8.40
CA ASN A 77 9.36 -7.13 -7.82
C ASN A 77 8.94 -8.57 -8.19
N TYR A 78 9.81 -9.29 -8.90
CA TYR A 78 9.58 -10.65 -9.42
C TYR A 78 9.04 -11.67 -8.41
N TYR A 79 9.50 -11.57 -7.17
CA TYR A 79 9.09 -12.46 -6.08
C TYR A 79 8.48 -11.72 -4.92
N GLY A 80 7.89 -10.55 -5.17
CA GLY A 80 7.13 -9.86 -4.16
C GLY A 80 6.05 -10.78 -3.58
N SER A 81 5.90 -10.75 -2.26
CA SER A 81 4.93 -11.55 -1.54
C SER A 81 3.54 -10.91 -1.47
N MET A 82 3.34 -9.81 -2.21
CA MET A 82 2.25 -8.85 -2.06
C MET A 82 2.19 -8.21 -0.66
N ALA A 83 3.20 -8.42 0.18
CA ALA A 83 3.15 -7.97 1.55
C ALA A 83 3.39 -6.47 1.66
N SER A 84 2.80 -5.86 2.68
CA SER A 84 2.97 -4.47 3.02
C SER A 84 2.72 -4.27 4.50
N GLY A 85 3.04 -3.08 4.98
CA GLY A 85 2.71 -2.67 6.33
C GLY A 85 3.45 -1.42 6.75
N PHE A 86 3.13 -0.97 7.96
CA PHE A 86 3.86 0.12 8.59
C PHE A 86 5.22 -0.36 9.11
N VAL A 87 6.21 0.51 9.06
CA VAL A 87 7.57 0.24 9.51
C VAL A 87 8.19 1.48 10.15
N SER A 88 9.07 1.24 11.13
CA SER A 88 9.82 2.31 11.78
C SER A 88 10.70 3.07 10.77
N PRO A 89 10.83 4.41 10.89
CA PRO A 89 11.81 5.19 10.12
C PRO A 89 13.27 4.75 10.30
N THR A 90 13.56 4.06 11.40
CA THR A 90 14.91 3.55 11.74
C THR A 90 15.11 2.09 11.35
N ALA A 91 14.10 1.43 10.77
CA ALA A 91 14.24 0.05 10.34
C ALA A 91 15.32 -0.05 9.26
N PRO A 92 16.22 -1.05 9.36
CA PRO A 92 17.32 -1.18 8.42
C PRO A 92 16.79 -1.32 6.99
N ALA A 93 17.44 -0.61 6.07
CA ALA A 93 17.22 -0.79 4.66
C ALA A 93 17.88 -2.09 4.21
N ILE A 94 17.04 -3.06 3.85
CA ILE A 94 17.42 -4.39 3.34
C ILE A 94 18.26 -5.19 4.35
N GLU A 95 17.59 -6.07 5.09
CA GLU A 95 18.24 -7.23 5.68
C GLU A 95 17.46 -8.46 5.24
N ASP A 96 18.16 -9.25 4.42
CA ASP A 96 18.15 -10.72 4.33
C ASP A 96 16.86 -11.46 4.75
N PRO A 97 16.17 -12.21 3.86
CA PRO A 97 14.88 -12.78 4.20
C PRO A 97 15.00 -14.16 4.83
N ALA A 98 14.56 -14.23 6.09
CA ALA A 98 13.44 -15.11 6.36
C ALA A 98 12.23 -14.60 5.54
N TRP A 99 11.74 -15.40 4.60
CA TRP A 99 10.65 -14.98 3.73
C TRP A 99 9.41 -14.63 4.56
N PHE A 100 8.68 -13.61 4.11
CA PHE A 100 7.43 -13.13 4.73
C PHE A 100 7.58 -12.36 6.04
N ASP A 101 8.79 -12.16 6.54
CA ASP A 101 8.97 -11.43 7.79
C ASP A 101 8.74 -9.94 7.60
N ARG A 102 7.58 -9.52 8.12
CA ARG A 102 7.48 -8.41 9.07
C ARG A 102 8.71 -7.50 9.27
N PRO A 103 9.00 -6.42 8.51
CA PRO A 103 9.92 -5.40 9.00
C PRO A 103 9.49 -4.93 10.40
N ALA A 104 10.45 -4.84 11.32
CA ALA A 104 10.15 -4.51 12.71
C ALA A 104 9.53 -3.10 12.87
N GLY A 105 8.66 -2.98 13.87
CA GLY A 105 8.03 -1.71 14.26
C GLY A 105 6.76 -1.36 13.47
N GLY A 106 6.49 -0.06 13.40
CA GLY A 106 5.31 0.54 12.79
C GLY A 106 5.52 2.03 12.54
N THR A 107 4.47 2.72 12.15
CA THR A 107 4.48 4.19 12.15
C THR A 107 4.28 4.66 13.58
N THR A 108 4.55 5.93 13.85
CA THR A 108 4.63 6.43 15.21
C THR A 108 3.59 7.52 15.44
N VAL A 109 2.85 7.45 16.55
CA VAL A 109 2.01 8.56 17.00
C VAL A 109 2.90 9.76 17.33
N THR A 110 2.58 10.89 16.72
CA THR A 110 3.35 12.15 16.84
C THR A 110 2.59 13.27 17.53
N GLY A 111 1.37 13.01 17.96
CA GLY A 111 0.56 14.00 18.65
C GLY A 111 -0.92 13.69 18.54
N TRP A 112 -1.72 14.56 19.13
CA TRP A 112 -3.16 14.46 19.11
C TRP A 112 -3.81 15.84 19.28
N SER A 113 -5.09 15.93 18.95
CA SER A 113 -5.91 17.10 19.23
C SER A 113 -7.18 16.68 19.97
N ASP A 114 -7.57 17.46 20.97
CA ASP A 114 -8.82 17.27 21.70
C ASP A 114 -10.05 17.67 20.86
N GLU A 115 -11.22 17.65 21.49
CA GLU A 115 -12.48 18.05 20.85
C GLU A 115 -12.51 19.53 20.44
N ALA A 116 -11.92 20.41 21.24
CA ALA A 116 -11.77 21.83 20.94
C ALA A 116 -10.73 22.10 19.82
N GLY A 117 -9.93 21.10 19.46
CA GLY A 117 -8.83 21.21 18.50
C GLY A 117 -7.55 21.79 19.08
N THR A 118 -7.47 21.87 20.40
CA THR A 118 -6.23 22.14 21.10
C THR A 118 -5.28 20.99 20.82
N TYR A 119 -3.98 21.27 20.76
CA TYR A 119 -2.92 20.26 20.68
C TYR A 119 -2.22 20.19 22.05
N PRO A 120 -2.69 19.33 22.98
CA PRO A 120 -2.11 19.26 24.30
C PRO A 120 -0.67 18.72 24.23
N ALA A 121 0.13 19.03 25.26
CA ALA A 121 1.51 18.53 25.35
C ALA A 121 1.56 16.99 25.22
N GLU A 122 2.67 16.50 24.67
CA GLU A 122 2.88 15.07 24.42
C GLU A 122 2.76 14.25 25.72
N GLY A 123 1.90 13.22 25.68
CA GLY A 123 1.68 12.29 26.78
C GLY A 123 2.26 10.90 26.46
N PRO A 124 1.94 9.86 27.25
CA PRO A 124 2.49 8.51 27.07
C PRO A 124 2.18 7.86 25.70
N TRP A 125 1.24 8.44 24.93
CA TRP A 125 0.92 8.03 23.57
C TRP A 125 1.93 8.54 22.54
N ALA A 126 2.73 9.55 22.85
CA ALA A 126 3.86 9.91 22.01
C ALA A 126 4.78 8.70 21.89
N ALA A 127 5.22 8.40 20.67
CA ALA A 127 5.98 7.19 20.34
C ALA A 127 5.19 5.87 20.27
N ALA A 128 3.90 5.83 20.61
CA ALA A 128 3.08 4.63 20.44
C ALA A 128 3.07 4.18 18.97
N GLN A 129 3.28 2.89 18.74
CA GLN A 129 3.38 2.32 17.40
C GLN A 129 2.00 2.11 16.80
N VAL A 130 1.76 2.60 15.60
CA VAL A 130 0.59 2.29 14.78
C VAL A 130 0.98 1.18 13.81
N THR A 131 0.22 0.08 13.85
CA THR A 131 0.55 -1.16 13.16
C THR A 131 -0.67 -1.79 12.51
N LEU A 132 -0.48 -2.39 11.34
CA LEU A 132 -1.48 -3.23 10.68
C LEU A 132 -1.07 -4.69 10.84
N ASN A 133 -2.01 -5.55 11.23
CA ASN A 133 -1.76 -6.97 11.49
C ASN A 133 -0.55 -7.22 12.43
N PRO A 134 -0.56 -6.72 13.68
CA PRO A 134 0.56 -6.90 14.63
C PRO A 134 0.94 -8.37 14.86
N ASP A 135 -0.04 -9.26 15.01
CA ASP A 135 0.17 -10.66 15.42
C ASP A 135 -0.16 -11.67 14.30
N ARG A 136 -0.10 -11.23 13.04
CA ARG A 136 -0.55 -12.01 11.88
C ARG A 136 0.39 -11.85 10.69
N MET A 137 0.07 -12.58 9.63
CA MET A 137 0.64 -12.33 8.31
C MET A 137 0.57 -10.84 7.98
N PRO A 138 1.62 -10.29 7.34
CA PRO A 138 1.63 -8.90 6.90
C PRO A 138 0.36 -8.53 6.12
N THR A 139 0.02 -7.24 6.14
CA THR A 139 -1.02 -6.70 5.24
C THR A 139 -0.68 -7.07 3.81
N LYS A 140 -1.68 -7.34 2.97
CA LYS A 140 -1.46 -7.56 1.54
C LYS A 140 -1.90 -6.37 0.73
N MET A 141 -1.04 -5.90 -0.17
CA MET A 141 -1.40 -4.93 -1.20
C MET A 141 -1.68 -5.69 -2.49
N CYS A 142 -2.88 -5.52 -3.04
CA CYS A 142 -3.28 -6.21 -4.26
C CYS A 142 -4.15 -5.31 -5.13
N ASP A 143 -3.86 -5.26 -6.43
CA ASP A 143 -4.78 -4.69 -7.42
C ASP A 143 -5.80 -5.75 -7.79
N VAL A 144 -7.08 -5.47 -7.54
CA VAL A 144 -8.14 -6.46 -7.80
C VAL A 144 -8.47 -6.59 -9.29
N ASN A 145 -8.10 -5.60 -10.09
CA ASN A 145 -8.06 -5.70 -11.54
C ASN A 145 -6.58 -5.74 -11.98
N PRO A 146 -6.05 -6.90 -12.37
CA PRO A 146 -4.65 -7.02 -12.74
C PRO A 146 -4.30 -6.28 -14.04
N ALA A 147 -5.28 -5.79 -14.81
CA ALA A 147 -5.06 -4.95 -15.98
C ALA A 147 -5.00 -3.44 -15.65
N ALA A 148 -5.02 -3.07 -14.36
CA ALA A 148 -5.18 -1.67 -13.94
C ALA A 148 -4.55 -1.35 -12.59
N PHE A 149 -3.76 -0.28 -12.54
CA PHE A 149 -3.16 0.22 -11.30
C PHE A 149 -4.16 0.92 -10.35
N TRP A 150 -5.30 1.41 -10.86
CA TRP A 150 -6.29 2.19 -10.08
C TRP A 150 -7.22 1.34 -9.19
N SER A 151 -6.87 0.07 -8.96
CA SER A 151 -7.71 -0.86 -8.21
C SER A 151 -7.05 -1.43 -6.96
N THR A 152 -5.98 -0.78 -6.50
CA THR A 152 -5.21 -1.21 -5.33
C THR A 152 -6.04 -1.24 -4.06
N GLN A 153 -5.89 -2.32 -3.29
CA GLN A 153 -6.48 -2.46 -1.97
C GLN A 153 -5.47 -3.00 -0.97
N LEU A 154 -5.60 -2.57 0.28
CA LEU A 154 -4.92 -3.16 1.43
C LEU A 154 -5.85 -4.11 2.16
N PHE A 155 -5.40 -5.36 2.24
CA PHE A 155 -6.01 -6.45 2.97
C PHE A 155 -5.32 -6.54 4.33
N ALA A 156 -5.87 -5.78 5.29
CA ALA A 156 -5.49 -5.82 6.68
C ALA A 156 -6.71 -6.26 7.50
N ASP A 157 -6.50 -7.16 8.46
CA ASP A 157 -7.54 -7.66 9.33
C ASP A 157 -7.68 -6.80 10.59
N ARG A 158 -6.56 -6.25 11.08
CA ARG A 158 -6.50 -5.53 12.35
C ARG A 158 -5.63 -4.30 12.26
N LEU A 159 -6.02 -3.28 13.03
CA LEU A 159 -5.19 -2.13 13.35
C LEU A 159 -4.93 -2.13 14.85
N GLN A 160 -3.71 -1.78 15.25
CA GLN A 160 -3.35 -1.54 16.63
C GLN A 160 -2.49 -0.29 16.77
N VAL A 161 -2.82 0.52 17.77
CA VAL A 161 -2.01 1.63 18.28
C VAL A 161 -1.48 1.22 19.65
N GLY A 162 -0.17 1.30 19.85
CA GLY A 162 0.48 0.90 21.10
C GLY A 162 0.35 -0.60 21.37
N SER A 163 0.15 -0.98 22.63
CA SER A 163 0.03 -2.38 23.06
C SER A 163 -0.88 -2.53 24.28
N PRO A 164 -1.46 -3.73 24.51
CA PRO A 164 -2.30 -4.00 25.68
C PRO A 164 -1.63 -3.72 27.04
N ASP A 165 -0.33 -3.93 27.14
CA ASP A 165 0.44 -3.69 28.38
C ASP A 165 0.91 -2.23 28.55
N ALA A 166 0.48 -1.34 27.66
CA ALA A 166 0.83 0.07 27.64
C ALA A 166 -0.40 0.91 27.28
N VAL A 167 -0.18 2.07 26.67
CA VAL A 167 -1.28 2.88 26.14
C VAL A 167 -1.68 2.43 24.74
N GLY A 168 -2.92 2.73 24.36
CA GLY A 168 -3.37 2.57 22.98
C GLY A 168 -4.74 1.93 22.83
N PHE A 169 -4.97 1.35 21.66
CA PHE A 169 -6.16 0.56 21.35
C PHE A 169 -5.90 -0.40 20.18
N GLY A 170 -6.77 -1.36 19.98
CA GLY A 170 -6.75 -2.21 18.79
C GLY A 170 -8.12 -2.78 18.46
N GLY A 171 -8.29 -3.22 17.23
CA GLY A 171 -9.54 -3.83 16.80
C GLY A 171 -9.49 -4.36 15.37
N ALA A 172 -10.55 -5.04 14.97
CA ALA A 172 -10.71 -5.52 13.60
C ALA A 172 -11.03 -4.35 12.65
N LEU A 173 -10.47 -4.39 11.44
CA LEU A 173 -10.88 -3.49 10.36
C LEU A 173 -12.19 -4.01 9.75
N ALA A 174 -13.19 -3.13 9.65
CA ALA A 174 -14.52 -3.50 9.17
C ALA A 174 -14.53 -3.84 7.66
N ARG A 175 -13.59 -3.27 6.88
CA ARG A 175 -13.46 -3.46 5.42
C ARG A 175 -12.00 -3.32 4.99
N ARG A 176 -11.70 -3.79 3.77
CA ARG A 176 -10.44 -3.53 3.06
C ARG A 176 -10.30 -2.04 2.77
N MET A 177 -9.06 -1.54 2.79
CA MET A 177 -8.77 -0.13 2.48
C MET A 177 -8.50 0.01 0.98
N CYS A 178 -9.38 0.70 0.26
CA CYS A 178 -9.17 0.97 -1.16
C CYS A 178 -8.21 2.15 -1.32
N SER A 179 -7.43 2.15 -2.40
CA SER A 179 -6.72 3.34 -2.84
C SER A 179 -7.72 4.43 -3.20
N ARG A 180 -7.42 5.65 -2.75
CA ARG A 180 -8.22 6.84 -3.01
C ARG A 180 -7.33 7.94 -3.57
N PHE A 181 -7.80 8.56 -4.64
CA PHE A 181 -7.10 9.62 -5.36
C PHE A 181 -5.64 9.26 -5.69
N PRO A 182 -5.38 8.10 -6.34
CA PRO A 182 -4.07 7.86 -6.91
C PRO A 182 -3.73 8.96 -7.91
N ASN A 183 -2.68 9.73 -7.64
CA ASN A 183 -2.26 10.82 -8.51
C ASN A 183 -0.76 10.73 -8.78
N LEU A 184 -0.42 10.42 -10.02
CA LEU A 184 0.94 10.25 -10.53
C LEU A 184 1.71 11.57 -10.70
N GLN A 185 1.08 12.71 -10.40
CA GLN A 185 1.65 14.06 -10.55
C GLN A 185 1.76 14.80 -9.20
N ASN A 186 1.45 14.13 -8.09
CA ASN A 186 1.33 14.81 -6.81
C ASN A 186 2.69 15.06 -6.13
N ASN A 187 3.69 14.24 -6.42
CA ASN A 187 5.07 14.51 -6.00
C ASN A 187 5.83 15.10 -7.18
N TYR A 188 6.32 16.32 -7.02
CA TYR A 188 7.05 17.02 -8.07
C TYR A 188 8.42 16.38 -8.30
N ASP A 189 8.55 15.63 -9.40
CA ASP A 189 9.80 15.00 -9.82
C ASP A 189 10.54 15.86 -10.86
N ALA A 190 11.08 16.99 -10.41
CA ALA A 190 11.85 17.90 -11.28
C ALA A 190 13.06 17.22 -11.92
N THR A 191 13.63 16.24 -11.20
CA THR A 191 14.86 15.56 -11.61
C THR A 191 14.58 14.38 -12.53
N GLY A 192 13.34 13.88 -12.60
CA GLY A 192 12.97 12.68 -13.34
C GLY A 192 13.66 11.42 -12.78
N GLU A 193 13.92 11.40 -11.47
CA GLU A 193 14.63 10.32 -10.78
C GLU A 193 13.71 9.46 -9.92
N LEU A 194 12.46 9.90 -9.71
CA LEU A 194 11.44 9.11 -9.03
C LEU A 194 10.92 8.05 -9.99
N LEU A 195 11.32 6.81 -9.75
CA LEU A 195 10.91 5.68 -10.58
C LEU A 195 9.51 5.19 -10.23
N ILE A 196 8.77 4.73 -11.24
CA ILE A 196 7.52 3.99 -11.11
C ILE A 196 6.51 4.81 -10.28
N ALA A 197 6.16 4.37 -9.06
CA ALA A 197 5.20 5.05 -8.19
C ALA A 197 5.84 6.12 -7.29
N GLY A 198 7.07 6.55 -7.57
CA GLY A 198 7.74 7.60 -6.81
C GLY A 198 7.06 8.96 -6.94
N SER A 199 6.53 9.30 -8.12
CA SER A 199 5.75 10.53 -8.35
C SER A 199 4.32 10.45 -7.79
N MET A 200 3.89 9.26 -7.35
CA MET A 200 2.53 8.96 -6.93
C MET A 200 2.25 9.28 -5.47
N ASN A 201 1.04 9.71 -5.16
CA ASN A 201 0.47 9.62 -3.82
C ASN A 201 -0.83 8.79 -3.83
N VAL A 202 -1.15 8.19 -2.69
CA VAL A 202 -2.41 7.47 -2.48
C VAL A 202 -2.92 7.76 -1.08
N ILE A 203 -4.23 7.98 -0.94
CA ILE A 203 -4.91 8.03 0.35
C ILE A 203 -5.56 6.67 0.61
N TRP A 204 -5.41 6.19 1.84
CA TRP A 204 -6.02 4.97 2.34
C TRP A 204 -6.99 5.29 3.47
N GLN A 205 -8.07 4.51 3.56
CA GLN A 205 -9.05 4.66 4.62
C GLN A 205 -9.56 3.31 5.09
N GLY A 206 -9.62 3.13 6.41
CA GLY A 206 -10.28 2.00 7.06
C GLY A 206 -11.05 2.46 8.29
N CYS A 207 -11.93 1.61 8.81
CA CYS A 207 -12.62 1.87 10.08
C CYS A 207 -12.59 0.63 10.98
N LEU A 208 -12.60 0.88 12.27
CA LEU A 208 -12.79 -0.08 13.34
C LEU A 208 -14.18 0.16 13.90
N ASP A 209 -15.00 -0.89 13.96
CA ASP A 209 -16.30 -0.83 14.60
C ASP A 209 -16.10 -0.72 16.12
N ARG A 210 -16.88 0.14 16.79
CA ARG A 210 -16.79 0.30 18.25
C ARG A 210 -17.00 -1.01 19.01
N ARG A 211 -17.76 -1.95 18.44
CA ARG A 211 -18.04 -3.27 19.04
C ARG A 211 -16.82 -4.18 19.06
N ASP A 212 -15.87 -3.96 18.14
CA ASP A 212 -14.65 -4.76 17.99
C ASP A 212 -13.41 -4.01 18.50
N LEU A 213 -13.60 -2.84 19.12
CA LEU A 213 -12.53 -1.98 19.61
C LEU A 213 -12.22 -2.30 21.08
N ALA A 214 -10.95 -2.58 21.36
CA ALA A 214 -10.41 -2.67 22.71
C ALA A 214 -9.54 -1.43 22.97
N LEU A 215 -9.94 -0.59 23.92
CA LEU A 215 -9.07 0.47 24.46
C LEU A 215 -8.16 -0.15 25.52
N PHE A 216 -6.85 0.05 25.40
CA PHE A 216 -5.85 -0.40 26.38
C PHE A 216 -5.63 0.66 27.46
N ASP A 217 -5.90 1.91 27.10
CA ASP A 217 -5.87 3.06 28.00
C ASP A 217 -7.01 4.02 27.63
N ASP A 218 -7.93 4.22 28.56
CA ASP A 218 -9.03 5.16 28.51
C ASP A 218 -8.90 6.29 29.55
N GLN A 219 -7.78 6.33 30.28
CA GLN A 219 -7.60 7.27 31.39
C GLN A 219 -6.73 8.46 31.01
N SER A 220 -5.71 8.27 30.17
CA SER A 220 -4.84 9.36 29.72
C SER A 220 -5.50 10.24 28.66
N GLY A 221 -4.97 11.44 28.44
CA GLY A 221 -5.56 12.48 27.57
C GLY A 221 -6.18 11.96 26.27
N PRO A 222 -5.40 11.41 25.33
CA PRO A 222 -5.94 10.91 24.06
C PRO A 222 -6.84 9.67 24.23
N GLY A 223 -6.52 8.76 25.16
CA GLY A 223 -7.34 7.58 25.44
C GLY A 223 -8.74 7.93 25.90
N ARG A 224 -8.83 8.80 26.91
CA ARG A 224 -10.08 9.35 27.46
C ARG A 224 -10.87 10.10 26.39
N ALA A 225 -10.21 10.99 25.64
CA ALA A 225 -10.90 11.75 24.60
C ALA A 225 -11.52 10.84 23.53
N LEU A 226 -10.84 9.75 23.16
CA LEU A 226 -11.39 8.77 22.22
C LEU A 226 -12.52 7.96 22.84
N ALA A 227 -12.40 7.54 24.10
CA ALA A 227 -13.48 6.87 24.84
C ALA A 227 -14.74 7.73 24.88
N ASP A 228 -14.60 8.99 25.33
CA ASP A 228 -15.69 9.97 25.37
C ASP A 228 -16.31 10.21 23.99
N ALA A 229 -15.53 10.09 22.91
CA ALA A 229 -16.02 10.21 21.55
C ALA A 229 -16.82 8.99 21.08
N LEU A 230 -16.42 7.78 21.48
CA LEU A 230 -17.10 6.54 21.13
C LEU A 230 -18.49 6.40 21.78
N ASP A 231 -18.69 7.07 22.91
CA ASP A 231 -19.98 7.10 23.62
C ASP A 231 -20.99 8.08 23.01
N ARG A 232 -20.57 8.94 22.07
CA ARG A 232 -21.47 9.95 21.48
C ARG A 232 -22.48 9.31 20.52
N PRO A 233 -23.73 9.83 20.49
CA PRO A 233 -24.72 9.40 19.51
C PRO A 233 -24.20 9.52 18.06
N GLY A 234 -24.43 8.48 17.26
CA GLY A 234 -24.04 8.45 15.85
C GLY A 234 -22.55 8.21 15.60
N VAL A 235 -21.74 7.88 16.62
CA VAL A 235 -20.37 7.38 16.44
C VAL A 235 -20.39 5.85 16.33
N ALA A 236 -20.01 5.34 15.16
CA ALA A 236 -19.96 3.93 14.84
C ALA A 236 -18.62 3.27 15.25
N GLY A 237 -17.57 4.06 15.45
CA GLY A 237 -16.25 3.57 15.85
C GLY A 237 -15.13 4.56 15.57
N LEU A 238 -13.97 4.07 15.13
CA LEU A 238 -12.81 4.90 14.75
C LEU A 238 -12.49 4.73 13.27
N MET A 239 -12.09 5.81 12.60
CA MET A 239 -11.61 5.84 11.23
C MET A 239 -10.12 6.13 11.23
N ILE A 240 -9.33 5.29 10.54
CA ILE A 240 -7.95 5.59 10.17
C ILE A 240 -7.94 6.12 8.74
N ARG A 241 -7.23 7.23 8.51
CA ARG A 241 -6.92 7.73 7.17
C ARG A 241 -5.47 8.14 7.11
N PHE A 242 -4.78 7.71 6.06
CA PHE A 242 -3.38 8.05 5.86
C PHE A 242 -3.04 8.22 4.38
N SER A 243 -2.02 9.02 4.10
CA SER A 243 -1.45 9.16 2.77
C SER A 243 -0.12 8.45 2.72
N THR A 244 0.13 7.74 1.62
CA THR A 244 1.45 7.24 1.25
C THR A 244 1.92 8.01 0.03
N PHE A 245 3.16 8.48 0.05
CA PHE A 245 3.75 9.32 -1.00
C PHE A 245 5.26 9.09 -1.07
N GLU A 246 5.89 9.53 -2.17
CA GLU A 246 7.32 9.33 -2.45
C GLU A 246 7.74 7.87 -2.29
N THR A 247 7.12 6.98 -3.07
CA THR A 247 7.46 5.54 -3.06
C THR A 247 8.83 5.31 -3.69
N LEU A 248 9.81 4.93 -2.89
CA LEU A 248 11.17 4.66 -3.34
C LEU A 248 11.36 3.17 -3.59
N TYR A 249 11.45 2.81 -4.87
CA TYR A 249 11.88 1.49 -5.33
C TYR A 249 13.39 1.46 -5.50
N PHE A 250 13.97 0.26 -5.48
CA PHE A 250 15.40 0.08 -5.79
C PHE A 250 16.25 1.04 -4.98
N ASN A 251 15.96 1.17 -3.69
CA ASN A 251 16.67 2.10 -2.80
C ASN A 251 17.60 1.34 -1.84
N GLY A 252 17.98 0.11 -2.18
CA GLY A 252 18.94 -0.69 -1.43
C GLY A 252 20.34 -0.10 -1.41
N ALA A 253 21.23 -0.63 -0.56
CA ALA A 253 22.62 -0.17 -0.49
C ALA A 253 23.34 -0.13 -1.86
N PRO A 254 23.21 -1.15 -2.74
CA PRO A 254 23.82 -1.11 -4.08
C PRO A 254 23.31 0.05 -4.94
N PHE A 255 22.00 0.33 -4.89
CA PHE A 255 21.38 1.41 -5.65
C PHE A 255 21.69 2.80 -5.10
N ARG A 256 21.87 2.93 -3.78
CA ARG A 256 22.28 4.19 -3.13
C ARG A 256 23.75 4.50 -3.37
N ALA A 257 24.58 3.50 -3.68
CA ALA A 257 25.98 3.68 -4.00
C ALA A 257 26.22 4.20 -5.43
N LEU A 258 25.17 4.29 -6.27
CA LEU A 258 25.29 4.83 -7.61
C LEU A 258 25.67 6.31 -7.59
N THR A 259 26.75 6.65 -8.29
CA THR A 259 27.28 8.02 -8.43
C THR A 259 27.42 8.39 -9.91
N GLY A 260 27.83 9.62 -10.21
CA GLY A 260 27.96 10.12 -11.59
C GLY A 260 26.81 11.05 -12.00
N SER A 261 26.69 11.36 -13.28
CA SER A 261 25.60 12.14 -13.88
C SER A 261 24.26 11.39 -13.83
N LYS A 262 23.15 12.09 -14.12
CA LYS A 262 21.82 11.48 -14.20
C LYS A 262 21.77 10.31 -15.18
N ALA A 263 22.36 10.46 -16.37
CA ALA A 263 22.38 9.42 -17.39
C ALA A 263 23.19 8.19 -16.94
N GLU A 264 24.36 8.41 -16.32
CA GLU A 264 25.19 7.33 -15.78
C GLU A 264 24.49 6.58 -14.65
N ARG A 265 23.85 7.30 -13.72
CA ARG A 265 23.07 6.68 -12.64
C ARG A 265 21.89 5.87 -13.16
N LEU A 266 21.16 6.37 -14.16
CA LEU A 266 20.03 5.66 -14.74
C LEU A 266 20.48 4.37 -15.42
N SER A 267 21.52 4.44 -16.25
CA SER A 267 22.10 3.27 -16.93
C SER A 267 22.62 2.23 -15.93
N ALA A 268 23.41 2.66 -14.92
CA ALA A 268 23.92 1.76 -13.89
C ALA A 268 22.80 1.15 -13.04
N ARG A 269 21.72 1.90 -12.79
CA ARG A 269 20.53 1.38 -12.09
C ARG A 269 19.83 0.30 -12.89
N MET A 270 19.67 0.46 -14.20
CA MET A 270 19.11 -0.58 -15.07
C MET A 270 19.98 -1.83 -15.06
N GLY A 271 21.31 -1.69 -15.08
CA GLY A 271 22.25 -2.80 -14.93
C GLY A 271 22.05 -3.58 -13.62
N LEU A 272 21.98 -2.87 -12.48
CA LEU A 272 21.71 -3.51 -11.18
C LEU A 272 20.33 -4.18 -11.10
N MET A 273 19.31 -3.61 -11.76
CA MET A 273 17.99 -4.24 -11.86
C MET A 273 18.06 -5.54 -12.67
N ALA A 274 18.76 -5.52 -13.81
CA ALA A 274 18.95 -6.71 -14.63
C ALA A 274 19.71 -7.81 -13.89
N GLU A 275 20.78 -7.47 -13.15
CA GLU A 275 21.51 -8.41 -12.29
C GLU A 275 20.61 -9.02 -11.22
N LEU A 276 19.83 -8.19 -10.50
CA LEU A 276 18.87 -8.65 -9.50
C LEU A 276 17.86 -9.63 -10.11
N TYR A 277 17.38 -9.37 -11.33
CA TYR A 277 16.45 -10.25 -12.03
C TYR A 277 17.11 -11.54 -12.54
N ALA A 278 18.37 -11.49 -12.95
CA ALA A 278 19.14 -12.69 -13.32
C ALA A 278 19.36 -13.60 -12.10
N ASP A 279 19.72 -13.03 -10.95
CA ASP A 279 19.84 -13.75 -9.68
C ASP A 279 18.51 -14.41 -9.32
N TYR A 280 17.41 -13.67 -9.44
CA TYR A 280 16.06 -14.19 -9.25
C TYR A 280 15.75 -15.39 -10.16
N ALA A 281 16.13 -15.35 -11.43
CA ALA A 281 15.91 -16.45 -12.36
C ALA A 281 16.73 -17.70 -11.97
N ALA A 282 18.02 -17.54 -11.69
CA ALA A 282 18.92 -18.63 -11.29
C ALA A 282 18.44 -19.33 -10.01
N GLN A 283 17.98 -18.57 -9.03
CA GLN A 283 17.48 -19.11 -7.76
C GLN A 283 16.18 -19.91 -7.90
N ARG A 284 15.31 -19.54 -8.84
CA ARG A 284 14.12 -20.36 -9.14
C ARG A 284 14.51 -21.70 -9.72
N GLU A 285 15.51 -21.74 -10.57
CA GLU A 285 15.98 -23.00 -11.14
C GLU A 285 16.54 -23.91 -10.05
N ALA A 286 17.36 -23.37 -9.15
CA ALA A 286 17.81 -24.07 -7.95
C ALA A 286 16.64 -24.59 -7.10
N TRP A 287 15.63 -23.75 -6.85
CA TRP A 287 14.40 -24.16 -6.15
C TRP A 287 13.67 -25.31 -6.85
N SER A 288 13.53 -25.24 -8.19
CA SER A 288 12.87 -26.28 -8.99
C SER A 288 13.63 -27.61 -8.99
N ARG A 289 14.95 -27.57 -8.77
CA ARG A 289 15.82 -28.74 -8.59
C ARG A 289 15.86 -29.27 -7.15
N GLY A 290 15.19 -28.59 -6.21
CA GLY A 290 15.16 -28.99 -4.80
C GLY A 290 16.34 -28.49 -3.95
N GLU A 291 17.16 -27.58 -4.48
CA GLU A 291 18.36 -27.02 -3.84
C GLU A 291 18.00 -25.90 -2.83
N ARG A 292 17.08 -26.20 -1.89
CA ARG A 292 16.46 -25.20 -1.00
C ARG A 292 17.39 -24.60 0.06
N THR A 293 18.49 -25.28 0.39
CA THR A 293 19.37 -24.95 1.53
C THR A 293 20.75 -24.42 1.12
N THR A 294 21.10 -24.47 -0.17
CA THR A 294 22.40 -24.03 -0.72
C THR A 294 22.30 -22.72 -1.49
N ALA A 295 21.07 -22.27 -1.76
CA ALA A 295 20.78 -20.97 -2.34
C ALA A 295 21.18 -19.84 -1.37
N PRO A 296 22.06 -18.89 -1.73
CA PRO A 296 22.27 -17.69 -0.93
C PRO A 296 20.94 -16.97 -0.71
N ALA A 297 20.84 -16.31 0.44
CA ALA A 297 19.62 -15.65 0.82
C ALA A 297 19.30 -14.46 -0.12
N ARG A 298 18.02 -14.26 -0.38
CA ARG A 298 17.53 -13.45 -1.50
C ARG A 298 17.53 -11.97 -1.13
N PRO A 299 18.11 -11.04 -1.88
CA PRO A 299 17.83 -9.63 -1.65
C PRO A 299 16.33 -9.35 -1.92
N VAL A 300 15.57 -8.96 -0.89
CA VAL A 300 14.20 -8.46 -1.07
C VAL A 300 14.28 -6.98 -1.41
N ASN A 301 13.83 -6.60 -2.60
CA ASN A 301 13.77 -5.21 -3.01
C ASN A 301 12.42 -4.58 -2.58
N ARG A 302 12.25 -4.39 -1.28
CA ARG A 302 11.08 -3.69 -0.74
C ARG A 302 11.11 -2.23 -1.20
N ALA A 303 9.96 -1.72 -1.62
CA ALA A 303 9.77 -0.29 -1.82
C ALA A 303 9.28 0.36 -0.52
N TYR A 304 9.54 1.65 -0.35
CA TYR A 304 9.13 2.37 0.85
C TYR A 304 8.48 3.70 0.48
N SER A 305 7.31 3.99 1.03
CA SER A 305 6.70 5.32 0.96
C SER A 305 6.80 6.02 2.30
N ARG A 306 6.88 7.34 2.26
CA ARG A 306 6.54 8.16 3.43
C ARG A 306 5.07 8.02 3.76
N THR A 307 4.74 8.10 5.04
CA THR A 307 3.37 7.92 5.53
C THR A 307 3.04 8.97 6.57
N VAL A 308 1.90 9.62 6.39
CA VAL A 308 1.30 10.53 7.37
C VAL A 308 -0.18 10.24 7.47
N GLY A 309 -0.73 10.26 8.67
CA GLY A 309 -2.12 9.94 8.87
C GLY A 309 -2.70 10.40 10.19
N TRP A 310 -3.98 10.12 10.34
CA TRP A 310 -4.71 10.40 11.56
C TRP A 310 -5.76 9.32 11.83
N ILE A 311 -6.18 9.26 13.10
CA ILE A 311 -7.28 8.42 13.57
C ILE A 311 -8.28 9.30 14.32
N ALA A 312 -9.57 9.19 14.00
CA ALA A 312 -10.64 10.03 14.55
C ALA A 312 -11.98 9.27 14.62
N PRO A 313 -13.02 9.82 15.28
CA PRO A 313 -14.34 9.20 15.30
C PRO A 313 -14.93 8.94 13.91
N TRP A 314 -15.35 7.70 13.70
CA TRP A 314 -16.13 7.25 12.54
C TRP A 314 -17.61 7.38 12.87
N HIS A 315 -18.35 8.14 12.07
CA HIS A 315 -19.78 8.37 12.27
C HIS A 315 -20.63 7.47 11.37
N GLU A 316 -21.82 7.15 11.84
CA GLU A 316 -22.85 6.47 11.05
C GLU A 316 -23.11 7.21 9.72
N GLY A 317 -23.31 6.45 8.65
CA GLY A 317 -23.49 6.98 7.30
C GLY A 317 -22.20 7.41 6.58
N ALA A 318 -21.05 7.53 7.26
CA ALA A 318 -19.78 7.73 6.59
C ALA A 318 -19.25 6.40 6.01
N LEU A 319 -18.73 6.44 4.79
CA LEU A 319 -18.11 5.27 4.16
C LEU A 319 -16.92 4.78 4.99
N CYS A 320 -16.86 3.47 5.24
CA CYS A 320 -15.72 2.83 5.91
C CYS A 320 -14.46 2.86 5.02
N SER A 321 -14.65 2.62 3.74
CA SER A 321 -13.63 2.62 2.70
C SER A 321 -14.27 3.21 1.45
N GLU A 322 -13.56 4.10 0.77
CA GLU A 322 -14.07 4.84 -0.39
C GLU A 322 -13.18 4.51 -1.58
N PRO A 323 -13.64 3.65 -2.51
CA PRO A 323 -12.90 3.39 -3.74
C PRO A 323 -12.86 4.65 -4.59
N GLU A 324 -11.79 4.82 -5.37
CA GLU A 324 -11.49 5.96 -6.25
C GLU A 324 -12.66 6.43 -7.13
N GLY A 325 -13.60 7.21 -6.59
CA GLY A 325 -14.73 7.83 -7.31
C GLY A 325 -15.65 6.88 -8.08
N ARG A 326 -15.41 5.56 -8.05
CA ARG A 326 -16.06 4.53 -8.88
C ARG A 326 -16.80 3.54 -7.99
N LEU A 327 -17.68 4.08 -7.16
CA LEU A 327 -18.55 3.28 -6.31
C LEU A 327 -19.85 2.98 -7.05
N LEU A 328 -20.06 1.70 -7.39
CA LEU A 328 -21.34 1.24 -7.90
C LEU A 328 -22.17 0.73 -6.72
N PHE A 329 -23.32 1.37 -6.47
CA PHE A 329 -24.31 0.85 -5.53
C PHE A 329 -25.29 -0.04 -6.29
N ALA A 330 -25.51 -1.26 -5.78
CA ALA A 330 -26.58 -2.10 -6.30
C ALA A 330 -27.94 -1.48 -5.92
N GLY A 331 -28.69 -0.99 -6.91
CA GLY A 331 -30.13 -0.73 -6.78
C GLY A 331 -30.59 0.39 -5.85
N ALA A 332 -29.71 1.28 -5.38
CA ALA A 332 -30.14 2.47 -4.65
C ALA A 332 -30.45 3.60 -5.65
N THR A 333 -31.71 4.01 -5.75
CA THR A 333 -32.09 5.31 -6.31
C THR A 333 -31.32 6.37 -5.53
N LEU A 334 -30.28 6.94 -6.14
CA LEU A 334 -29.56 8.07 -5.56
C LEU A 334 -30.61 9.16 -5.27
N LEU A 335 -30.63 9.59 -4.01
CA LEU A 335 -31.60 10.51 -3.42
C LEU A 335 -31.99 11.65 -4.39
N GLY A 336 -33.24 11.63 -4.84
CA GLY A 336 -34.02 12.79 -5.25
C GLY A 336 -33.34 13.81 -6.17
N GLU A 337 -33.06 13.44 -7.42
CA GLU A 337 -32.95 14.46 -8.47
C GLU A 337 -34.35 15.04 -8.73
N THR A 338 -34.63 16.21 -8.16
CA THR A 338 -35.65 17.08 -8.75
C THR A 338 -35.11 17.49 -10.12
N PRO A 339 -35.80 17.22 -11.24
CA PRO A 339 -35.29 17.57 -12.56
C PRO A 339 -35.08 19.09 -12.61
N ARG A 340 -33.83 19.53 -12.73
CA ARG A 340 -33.56 20.91 -13.16
C ARG A 340 -33.90 20.96 -14.65
N THR A 341 -35.11 21.44 -14.95
CA THR A 341 -35.44 21.94 -16.27
C THR A 341 -34.48 23.07 -16.61
N VAL A 342 -33.51 22.81 -17.47
CA VAL A 342 -32.71 23.84 -18.12
C VAL A 342 -33.56 24.36 -19.27
N THR A 343 -34.14 25.54 -19.09
CA THR A 343 -34.75 26.29 -20.20
C THR A 343 -33.61 26.82 -21.07
N PRO A 344 -33.64 26.65 -22.40
CA PRO A 344 -32.65 27.27 -23.28
C PRO A 344 -32.87 28.78 -23.27
N SER A 345 -31.82 29.55 -22.94
CA SER A 345 -31.83 31.00 -23.14
C SER A 345 -31.76 31.30 -24.65
N GLN A 346 -32.66 32.19 -25.09
CA GLN A 346 -32.60 32.86 -26.39
C GLN A 346 -31.41 33.81 -26.49
#